data_AF-A0A969SF20-F1
#
_entry.id   AF-A0A969SF20-F1
#
_cell.length_a   1.000
_cell.length_b   1.000
_cell.length_c   1.000
_cell.angle_alpha   90.00
_cell.angle_beta   90.00
_cell.angle_gamma   90.00
#
_symmetry.space_group_name_H-M   'P 1'
#
loop_
_entity.id
_entity.type
_entity.pdbx_description
1 polymer ?
#
loop_
_entity_poly.entity_id
_entity_poly.type
_entity_poly.pdbx_seq_one_letter_code
_entity_poly.pdbx_strand_id
1 'polypeptide(L)'
;TIYSYGVRVSDTLTADARLKRMQEQLAEAVPAAHTAFLRQLKLIHQAGDYLFVHAGIDPGKPLAEQTEEDFLWIRDAFLQSDDHLGRIVVHGHSISREPDVRCNRIGIDTGAYVSSHLTCLVLEGGTKRFLHSSAVDASHH
;
A
#
# COMPACT_ATOMS: atom_id res chain seq x y z
N THR A 1 -4.80 10.96 6.53
CA THR A 1 -3.71 10.96 7.54
C THR A 1 -4.32 11.14 8.92
N ILE A 2 -3.59 11.00 10.03
CA ILE A 2 -4.16 11.28 11.37
C ILE A 2 -4.72 12.72 11.45
N TYR A 3 -4.09 13.66 10.75
CA TYR A 3 -4.54 15.04 10.63
C TYR A 3 -5.90 15.23 9.93
N SER A 4 -6.32 14.32 9.04
CA SER A 4 -7.64 14.41 8.41
C SER A 4 -8.78 14.07 9.37
N TYR A 5 -8.47 13.54 10.56
CA TYR A 5 -9.40 13.34 11.66
C TYR A 5 -9.37 14.50 12.68
N GLY A 6 -8.68 15.61 12.38
CA GLY A 6 -8.59 16.76 13.28
C GLY A 6 -7.67 16.56 14.49
N VAL A 7 -6.99 15.41 14.59
CA VAL A 7 -6.03 15.11 15.67
C VAL A 7 -4.80 15.98 15.50
N ARG A 8 -4.50 16.79 16.52
CA ARG A 8 -3.33 17.68 16.59
C ARG A 8 -2.74 17.56 17.99
N VAL A 9 -1.46 17.24 18.09
CA VAL A 9 -0.78 17.09 19.38
C VAL A 9 0.46 17.97 19.41
N SER A 10 0.70 18.60 20.55
CA SER A 10 1.81 19.53 20.75
C SER A 10 3.16 18.82 20.69
N ASP A 11 4.13 19.48 20.06
CA ASP A 11 5.54 19.03 20.02
C ASP A 11 6.26 19.22 21.36
N THR A 12 5.67 19.96 22.30
CA THR A 12 6.24 20.17 23.65
C THR A 12 6.14 18.95 24.56
N LEU A 13 5.39 17.92 24.16
CA LEU A 13 5.27 16.66 24.90
C LEU A 13 6.46 15.73 24.62
N THR A 14 6.79 14.88 25.61
CA THR A 14 7.67 13.74 25.37
C THR A 14 7.08 12.82 24.29
N ALA A 15 7.91 12.05 23.61
CA ALA A 15 7.47 11.16 22.52
C ALA A 15 6.35 10.21 22.97
N ASP A 16 6.49 9.59 24.15
CA ASP A 16 5.50 8.66 24.69
C ASP A 16 4.18 9.35 25.06
N ALA A 17 4.26 10.52 25.70
CA ALA A 17 3.07 11.30 26.03
C ALA A 17 2.35 11.79 24.77
N ARG A 18 3.10 12.18 23.74
CA ARG A 18 2.56 12.56 22.43
C ARG A 18 1.85 11.39 21.76
N LEU A 19 2.49 10.21 21.71
CA LEU A 19 1.91 9.02 21.11
C LEU A 19 0.61 8.60 21.81
N LYS A 20 0.63 8.55 23.14
CA LYS A 20 -0.56 8.24 23.94
C LYS A 20 -1.69 9.23 23.67
N ARG A 21 -1.38 10.53 23.65
CA ARG A 21 -2.39 11.57 23.39
C ARG A 21 -2.95 11.50 21.97
N MET A 22 -2.10 11.21 20.98
CA MET A 22 -2.53 10.98 19.59
C MET A 22 -3.46 9.77 19.50
N GLN A 23 -3.14 8.68 20.20
CA GLN A 23 -3.97 7.48 20.23
C GLN A 23 -5.36 7.77 20.81
N GLU A 24 -5.43 8.45 21.97
CA GLU A 24 -6.69 8.83 22.62
C GLU A 24 -7.55 9.71 21.70
N GLN A 25 -6.97 10.80 21.17
CA GLN A 25 -7.70 11.71 20.29
C GLN A 25 -8.16 11.03 19.00
N LEU A 26 -7.35 10.13 18.43
CA LEU A 26 -7.72 9.40 17.23
C LEU A 26 -8.85 8.40 17.52
N ALA A 27 -8.82 7.72 18.66
CA ALA A 27 -9.88 6.80 19.05
C ALA A 27 -11.24 7.51 19.21
N GLU A 28 -11.24 8.75 19.69
CA GLU A 28 -12.45 9.59 19.79
C GLU A 28 -12.89 10.16 18.43
N ALA A 29 -11.94 10.55 17.59
CA ALA A 29 -12.22 11.26 16.34
C ALA A 29 -12.57 10.35 15.15
N VAL A 30 -12.11 9.09 15.14
CA VAL A 30 -12.37 8.17 14.03
C VAL A 30 -13.81 7.66 14.10
N PRO A 31 -14.66 7.92 13.08
CA PRO A 31 -16.01 7.41 13.06
C PRO A 31 -16.03 5.88 13.10
N ALA A 32 -16.98 5.30 13.84
CA ALA A 32 -17.13 3.85 13.94
C ALA A 32 -17.28 3.18 12.55
N ALA A 33 -17.92 3.86 11.60
CA ALA A 33 -18.05 3.40 10.22
C ALA A 33 -16.70 3.22 9.52
N HIS A 34 -15.73 4.11 9.76
CA HIS A 34 -14.38 3.99 9.17
C HIS A 34 -13.63 2.79 9.78
N THR A 35 -13.70 2.61 11.10
CA THR A 35 -13.10 1.44 11.76
C THR A 35 -13.73 0.14 11.30
N ALA A 36 -15.06 0.11 11.14
CA ALA A 36 -15.77 -1.05 10.60
C ALA A 36 -15.34 -1.37 9.17
N PHE A 37 -15.23 -0.35 8.30
CA PHE A 37 -14.72 -0.51 6.94
C PHE A 37 -13.30 -1.08 6.92
N LEU A 38 -12.38 -0.52 7.70
CA LEU A 38 -10.99 -0.98 7.75
C LEU A 38 -10.86 -2.43 8.21
N ARG A 39 -11.68 -2.85 9.18
CA ARG A 39 -11.73 -4.25 9.68
C ARG A 39 -12.26 -5.26 8.67
N GLN A 40 -12.95 -4.81 7.62
CA GLN A 40 -13.52 -5.67 6.58
C GLN A 40 -12.61 -5.80 5.36
N LEU A 41 -11.51 -5.04 5.30
CA LEU A 41 -10.58 -5.11 4.18
C LEU A 41 -9.93 -6.50 4.12
N LYS A 42 -9.81 -7.02 2.89
CA LYS A 42 -9.11 -8.27 2.64
C LYS A 42 -7.61 -8.00 2.55
N LEU A 43 -6.81 -8.87 3.16
CA LEU A 43 -5.34 -8.81 3.04
C LEU A 43 -4.87 -9.07 1.60
N ILE A 44 -5.62 -9.90 0.87
CA ILE A 44 -5.33 -10.24 -0.52
C ILE A 44 -6.61 -10.25 -1.39
N HIS A 45 -6.42 -10.06 -2.69
CA HIS A 45 -7.43 -10.30 -3.70
C HIS A 45 -6.83 -11.10 -4.87
N GLN A 46 -7.58 -12.07 -5.41
CA GLN A 46 -7.13 -12.90 -6.54
C GLN A 46 -8.06 -12.67 -7.72
N ALA A 47 -7.48 -12.46 -8.91
CA ALA A 47 -8.21 -12.34 -10.17
C ALA A 47 -7.40 -12.94 -11.31
N GLY A 48 -7.86 -14.06 -11.87
CA GLY A 48 -7.13 -14.80 -12.89
C GLY A 48 -5.71 -15.16 -12.43
N ASP A 49 -4.71 -14.76 -13.19
CA ASP A 49 -3.29 -15.03 -12.90
C ASP A 49 -2.65 -14.02 -11.93
N TYR A 50 -3.42 -13.06 -11.40
CA TYR A 50 -2.93 -11.99 -10.55
C TYR A 50 -3.31 -12.19 -9.08
N LEU A 51 -2.37 -11.87 -8.20
CA LEU A 51 -2.56 -11.73 -6.76
C LEU A 51 -2.29 -10.27 -6.37
N PHE A 52 -3.27 -9.59 -5.79
CA PHE A 52 -3.12 -8.26 -5.23
C PHE A 52 -2.89 -8.36 -3.73
N VAL A 53 -1.81 -7.75 -3.26
CA VAL A 53 -1.38 -7.76 -1.85
C VAL A 53 -0.71 -6.44 -1.51
N HIS A 54 -0.68 -6.05 -0.23
CA HIS A 54 -0.10 -4.75 0.15
C HIS A 54 1.42 -4.68 -0.10
N ALA A 55 2.19 -5.61 0.47
CA ALA A 55 3.66 -5.60 0.38
C ALA A 55 4.22 -6.71 -0.52
N GLY A 56 3.78 -7.95 -0.35
CA GLY A 56 4.28 -9.08 -1.12
C GLY A 56 3.87 -10.43 -0.53
N ILE A 57 4.63 -11.46 -0.88
CA ILE A 57 4.54 -12.81 -0.31
C ILE A 57 5.94 -13.39 -0.14
N ASP A 58 6.12 -14.29 0.83
CA ASP A 58 7.38 -15.03 1.01
C ASP A 58 7.56 -16.05 -0.14
N PRO A 59 8.59 -15.94 -0.99
CA PRO A 59 8.80 -16.87 -2.10
C PRO A 59 9.02 -18.32 -1.67
N GLY A 60 9.47 -18.54 -0.44
CA GLY A 60 9.71 -19.88 0.11
C GLY A 60 8.45 -20.60 0.60
N LYS A 61 7.30 -19.92 0.64
CA LYS A 61 6.05 -20.47 1.18
C LYS A 61 4.94 -20.53 0.13
N PRO A 62 4.15 -21.61 0.08
CA PRO A 62 2.93 -21.60 -0.71
C PRO A 62 1.94 -20.55 -0.16
N LEU A 63 1.04 -20.05 -1.02
CA LEU A 63 0.10 -18.98 -0.65
C LEU A 63 -0.74 -19.30 0.60
N ALA A 64 -1.06 -20.58 0.84
CA ALA A 64 -1.84 -21.03 1.99
C ALA A 64 -1.08 -20.97 3.33
N GLU A 65 0.25 -20.85 3.29
CA GLU A 65 1.13 -20.80 4.46
C GLU A 65 1.66 -19.38 4.72
N GLN A 66 1.27 -18.42 3.89
CA GLN A 66 1.62 -17.02 4.07
C GLN A 66 0.93 -16.45 5.31
N THR A 67 1.63 -15.56 6.00
CA THR A 67 1.13 -14.88 7.19
C THR A 67 0.65 -13.46 6.87
N GLU A 68 -0.11 -12.87 7.80
CA GLU A 68 -0.47 -11.45 7.70
C GLU A 68 0.77 -10.53 7.65
N GLU A 69 1.83 -10.90 8.38
CA GLU A 69 3.10 -10.18 8.35
C GLU A 69 3.72 -10.19 6.95
N ASP A 70 3.70 -11.36 6.29
CA ASP A 70 4.21 -11.49 4.92
C ASP A 70 3.42 -10.57 3.97
N PHE A 71 2.09 -10.56 4.07
CA PHE A 71 1.23 -9.74 3.20
C PHE A 71 1.40 -8.23 3.41
N LEU A 72 1.65 -7.80 4.64
CA LEU A 72 1.66 -6.37 5.01
C LEU A 72 3.06 -5.75 5.05
N TRP A 73 4.11 -6.53 5.29
CA TRP A 73 5.41 -5.96 5.68
C TRP A 73 6.63 -6.57 5.01
N ILE A 74 6.49 -7.66 4.25
CA ILE A 74 7.65 -8.27 3.57
C ILE A 74 8.33 -7.28 2.60
N ARG A 75 9.65 -7.35 2.51
CA ARG A 75 10.46 -6.54 1.59
C ARG A 75 11.50 -7.37 0.88
N ASP A 76 12.74 -7.38 1.37
CA ASP A 76 13.91 -7.84 0.61
C ASP A 76 13.77 -9.27 0.09
N ALA A 77 13.25 -10.20 0.91
CA ALA A 77 13.03 -11.58 0.50
C ALA A 77 12.11 -11.69 -0.74
N PHE A 78 11.08 -10.86 -0.83
CA PHE A 78 10.15 -10.81 -1.96
C PHE A 78 10.71 -9.99 -3.13
N LEU A 79 11.25 -8.80 -2.87
CA LEU A 79 11.72 -7.87 -3.91
C LEU A 79 12.95 -8.36 -4.67
N GLN A 80 13.78 -9.20 -4.03
CA GLN A 80 14.99 -9.75 -4.63
C GLN A 80 14.78 -11.15 -5.25
N SER A 81 13.60 -11.75 -5.10
CA SER A 81 13.31 -13.05 -5.70
C SER A 81 12.80 -12.90 -7.14
N ASP A 82 13.35 -13.76 -8.00
CA ASP A 82 12.87 -13.98 -9.37
C ASP A 82 12.12 -15.33 -9.49
N ASP A 83 11.78 -15.96 -8.34
CA ASP A 83 11.10 -17.25 -8.32
C ASP A 83 9.70 -17.16 -8.93
N HIS A 84 9.26 -18.27 -9.51
CA HIS A 84 7.91 -18.39 -10.01
C HIS A 84 6.92 -18.59 -8.85
N LEU A 85 6.11 -17.56 -8.57
CA LEU A 85 5.21 -17.53 -7.42
C LEU A 85 3.84 -18.19 -7.67
N GLY A 86 3.66 -18.84 -8.84
CA GLY A 86 2.38 -19.40 -9.27
C GLY A 86 1.42 -18.36 -9.88
N ARG A 87 1.66 -17.07 -9.61
CA ARG A 87 0.87 -15.91 -10.04
C ARG A 87 1.79 -14.70 -10.22
N ILE A 88 1.28 -13.67 -10.89
CA ILE A 88 1.90 -12.35 -10.92
C ILE A 88 1.41 -11.55 -9.72
N VAL A 89 2.31 -11.19 -8.82
CA VAL A 89 1.98 -10.46 -7.59
C VAL A 89 1.99 -8.95 -7.83
N VAL A 90 0.83 -8.31 -7.76
CA VAL A 90 0.69 -6.85 -7.80
C VAL A 90 0.76 -6.31 -6.38
N HIS A 91 1.72 -5.41 -6.13
CA HIS A 91 2.00 -4.92 -4.77
C HIS A 91 2.32 -3.43 -4.71
N GLY A 92 2.26 -2.89 -3.50
CA GLY A 92 2.76 -1.56 -3.16
C GLY A 92 3.79 -1.63 -2.03
N HIS A 93 3.67 -0.74 -1.04
CA HIS A 93 4.47 -0.67 0.20
C HIS A 93 5.95 -0.26 0.00
N SER A 94 6.57 -0.74 -1.06
CA SER A 94 7.94 -0.45 -1.45
C SER A 94 7.97 0.54 -2.59
N ILE A 95 8.40 1.76 -2.27
CA ILE A 95 8.37 2.90 -3.19
C ILE A 95 9.46 2.76 -4.26
N SER A 96 9.07 2.88 -5.52
CA SER A 96 9.97 3.05 -6.67
C SER A 96 9.68 4.35 -7.42
N ARG A 97 10.60 4.81 -8.28
CA ARG A 97 10.35 6.04 -9.09
C ARG A 97 9.31 5.82 -10.18
N GLU A 98 9.34 4.63 -10.77
CA GLU A 98 8.47 4.17 -11.86
C GLU A 98 7.91 2.80 -11.46
N PRO A 99 6.82 2.32 -12.11
CA PRO A 99 6.34 0.96 -11.88
C PRO A 99 7.44 -0.10 -12.08
N ASP A 100 7.65 -1.00 -11.11
CA ASP A 100 8.63 -2.10 -11.22
C ASP A 100 7.94 -3.35 -11.78
N VAL A 101 8.14 -3.63 -13.07
CA VAL A 101 7.54 -4.79 -13.75
C VAL A 101 8.58 -5.89 -13.86
N ARG A 102 8.31 -7.02 -13.20
CA ARG A 102 9.08 -8.27 -13.29
C ARG A 102 8.23 -9.40 -13.86
N CYS A 103 8.87 -10.55 -14.08
CA CYS A 103 8.18 -11.77 -14.53
C CYS A 103 7.17 -12.28 -13.49
N ASN A 104 7.48 -12.13 -12.19
CA ASN A 104 6.71 -12.67 -11.07
C ASN A 104 5.93 -11.61 -10.27
N ARG A 105 6.21 -10.31 -10.47
CA ARG A 105 5.56 -9.22 -9.72
C ARG A 105 5.44 -7.91 -10.49
N ILE A 106 4.54 -7.04 -10.03
CA ILE A 106 4.37 -5.67 -10.51
C ILE A 106 4.23 -4.74 -9.30
N GLY A 107 5.24 -3.89 -9.06
CA GLY A 107 5.19 -2.84 -8.05
C GLY A 107 4.57 -1.57 -8.61
N ILE A 108 3.51 -1.07 -7.97
CA ILE A 108 2.78 0.14 -8.41
C ILE A 108 2.87 1.32 -7.42
N ASP A 109 3.59 1.17 -6.31
CA ASP A 109 3.80 2.26 -5.36
C ASP A 109 4.89 3.20 -5.86
N THR A 110 4.48 4.25 -6.57
CA THR A 110 5.36 5.31 -7.07
C THR A 110 5.48 6.50 -6.11
N GLY A 111 5.18 6.28 -4.82
CA GLY A 111 5.36 7.28 -3.77
C GLY A 111 4.40 8.47 -3.89
N ALA A 112 3.13 8.23 -4.21
CA ALA A 112 2.12 9.28 -4.43
C ALA A 112 2.05 10.31 -3.29
N TYR A 113 2.33 9.91 -2.04
CA TYR A 113 2.33 10.82 -0.90
C TYR A 113 3.46 11.86 -0.94
N VAL A 114 4.57 11.55 -1.61
CA VAL A 114 5.74 12.45 -1.79
C VAL A 114 5.66 13.14 -3.15
N SER A 115 5.41 12.37 -4.21
CA SER A 115 5.52 12.82 -5.59
C SER A 115 4.24 13.49 -6.09
N SER A 116 3.10 13.31 -5.41
CA SER A 116 1.75 13.61 -5.94
C SER A 116 1.36 12.84 -7.21
N HIS A 117 2.15 11.82 -7.58
CA HIS A 117 1.89 10.96 -8.74
C HIS A 117 1.33 9.62 -8.28
N LEU A 118 0.02 9.45 -8.47
CA LEU A 118 -0.66 8.18 -8.24
C LEU A 118 -0.59 7.33 -9.50
N THR A 119 -0.06 6.12 -9.37
CA THR A 119 0.03 5.14 -10.45
C THR A 119 -1.13 4.16 -10.38
N CYS A 120 -1.74 3.90 -11.55
CA CYS A 120 -2.77 2.89 -11.73
C CYS A 120 -2.35 1.90 -12.81
N LEU A 121 -2.36 0.60 -12.48
CA LEU A 121 -2.18 -0.50 -13.42
C LEU A 121 -3.53 -0.92 -14.00
N VAL A 122 -3.64 -0.92 -15.33
CA VAL A 122 -4.80 -1.45 -16.05
C VAL A 122 -4.43 -2.78 -16.70
N LEU A 123 -5.26 -3.80 -16.46
CA LEU A 123 -5.12 -5.17 -16.97
C LEU A 123 -6.34 -5.48 -17.84
N GLU A 124 -6.15 -5.62 -19.16
CA GLU A 124 -7.25 -5.79 -20.12
C GLU A 124 -6.82 -6.68 -21.30
N GLY A 125 -7.56 -7.77 -21.55
CA GLY A 125 -7.34 -8.63 -22.73
C GLY A 125 -5.92 -9.19 -22.87
N GLY A 126 -5.19 -9.34 -21.77
CA GLY A 126 -3.77 -9.76 -21.76
C GLY A 126 -2.75 -8.61 -21.85
N THR A 127 -3.21 -7.38 -22.10
CA THR A 127 -2.37 -6.18 -22.12
C THR A 127 -2.25 -5.56 -20.73
N LYS A 128 -1.13 -4.85 -20.51
CA LYS A 128 -0.84 -4.09 -19.29
C LYS A 128 -0.51 -2.67 -19.69
N ARG A 129 -1.12 -1.68 -19.06
CA ARG A 129 -0.77 -0.26 -19.24
C ARG A 129 -0.85 0.49 -17.92
N PHE A 130 -0.09 1.57 -17.82
CA PHE A 130 -0.07 2.43 -16.64
C PHE A 130 -0.75 3.76 -16.93
N LEU A 131 -1.48 4.26 -15.94
CA LEU A 131 -2.00 5.62 -15.89
C LEU A 131 -1.38 6.31 -14.69
N HIS A 132 -1.05 7.58 -14.85
CA HIS A 132 -0.55 8.41 -13.76
C HIS A 132 -1.44 9.65 -13.61
N SER A 133 -1.64 10.11 -12.38
CA SER A 133 -2.16 11.46 -12.16
C SER A 133 -1.09 12.48 -12.51
N SER A 134 -1.35 13.37 -13.46
CA SER A 134 -0.58 14.61 -13.61
C SER A 134 -1.15 15.66 -12.67
N ALA A 135 -0.28 16.42 -11.99
CA ALA A 135 -0.73 17.65 -11.35
C ALA A 135 -1.17 18.62 -12.46
N VAL A 136 -2.40 19.13 -12.38
CA VAL A 136 -2.80 20.27 -13.20
C VAL A 136 -2.03 21.46 -12.66
N ASP A 137 -1.15 22.04 -13.48
CA ASP A 137 -0.46 23.28 -13.17
C ASP A 137 -1.52 24.36 -12.90
N ALA A 138 -1.68 24.76 -11.64
CA ALA A 138 -2.46 25.93 -11.27
C ALA A 138 -1.62 27.18 -11.54
N SER A 139 -1.36 27.46 -12.81
CA SER A 139 -0.66 28.65 -13.28
C SER A 139 -1.40 29.35 -14.43
N HIS A 140 -2.70 29.59 -14.22
CA HIS A 140 -3.41 30.67 -14.92
C HIS A 140 -4.44 31.28 -13.99
N HIS A 141 -4.10 32.44 -13.40
CA HIS A 141 -4.88 33.68 -13.41
C HIS A 141 -4.05 34.83 -12.84
#